data_AF-A0A7X5QYK1-F1
#
_entry.id   AF-A0A7X5QYK1-F1
#
_cell.length_a   1.000
_cell.length_b   1.000
_cell.length_c   1.000
_cell.angle_alpha   90.00
_cell.angle_beta   90.00
_cell.angle_gamma   90.00
#
_symmetry.space_group_name_H-M   'P 1'
#
loop_
_entity.id
_entity.type
_entity.pdbx_description
1 polymer ?
#
loop_
_entity_poly.entity_id
_entity_poly.type
_entity_poly.pdbx_seq_one_letter_code
_entity_poly.pdbx_strand_id
1 'polypeptide(L)'
;MAHQAPTLNDLVDDAIFLSAEYQSTVQQRWGSSDWRVDTTVPEFVFFGSNKQSFRPHLIGSVAAAGQPWRWGWDRTFLFPASMLATAKGVRTQGKIFGISALNSRDAAASTASDQALRNTLAAKTLSGQYIHVVATAAHGTSLWMLLDSSGVELAEPTTDSITLALGHGIATTTVTDATRALNAYAKRRGVAITWPQPSIAELRASNGTVVVALDDHGHIRSVVTAAPIERVEAQHQGTTPPTGPARAENLGQPSSAAADAAASSVQNVSRSEAPAPQPSTVESPAAAPSQAGASPTRPANPPAAEAARQPRSMPTLSHLAPAQPVIQPGSASASEEARGKGFFGRLFGK
;
A
#
# COMPACT_ATOMS: atom_id res chain seq x y z
N MET A 1 13.41 -0.91 27.88
CA MET A 1 13.05 0.10 26.85
C MET A 1 11.55 0.04 26.66
N ALA A 2 10.81 1.13 26.92
CA ALA A 2 9.37 1.16 26.67
C ALA A 2 9.15 1.05 25.15
N HIS A 3 8.43 0.03 24.69
CA HIS A 3 8.08 -0.08 23.28
C HIS A 3 7.09 1.05 22.96
N GLN A 4 7.50 2.00 22.12
CA GLN A 4 6.60 3.06 21.68
C GLN A 4 5.39 2.43 20.97
N ALA A 5 4.19 2.93 21.27
CA ALA A 5 2.99 2.45 20.60
C ALA A 5 3.09 2.73 19.09
N PRO A 6 2.67 1.78 18.22
CA PRO A 6 2.75 1.97 16.79
C PRO A 6 1.82 3.10 16.33
N THR A 7 2.22 3.82 15.29
CA THR A 7 1.40 4.80 14.58
C THR A 7 0.53 4.14 13.50
N LEU A 8 -0.31 4.91 12.79
CA LEU A 8 -1.03 4.39 11.63
C LEU A 8 -0.07 4.00 10.49
N ASN A 9 0.91 4.86 10.20
CA ASN A 9 1.90 4.62 9.14
C ASN A 9 2.67 3.35 9.43
N ASP A 10 3.01 3.14 10.69
CA ASP A 10 3.61 1.90 11.13
C ASP A 10 2.77 0.67 10.72
N LEU A 11 1.50 0.63 11.08
CA LEU A 11 0.67 -0.53 10.75
C LEU A 11 0.49 -0.73 9.22
N VAL A 12 0.52 0.36 8.45
CA VAL A 12 0.47 0.34 6.98
C VAL A 12 1.75 -0.26 6.40
N ASP A 13 2.92 0.25 6.81
CA ASP A 13 4.23 -0.22 6.36
C ASP A 13 4.43 -1.71 6.70
N ASP A 14 3.98 -2.15 7.87
CA ASP A 14 4.05 -3.56 8.26
C ASP A 14 3.29 -4.49 7.30
N ALA A 15 2.20 -4.01 6.69
CA ALA A 15 1.32 -4.81 5.85
C ALA A 15 1.63 -4.73 4.35
N ILE A 16 2.24 -3.63 3.87
CA ILE A 16 2.15 -3.25 2.45
C ILE A 16 2.66 -4.33 1.48
N PHE A 17 3.84 -4.90 1.72
CA PHE A 17 4.44 -5.90 0.83
C PHE A 17 3.76 -7.27 0.95
N LEU A 18 3.44 -7.71 2.17
CA LEU A 18 2.76 -8.98 2.36
C LEU A 18 1.34 -8.93 1.78
N SER A 19 0.65 -7.80 1.97
CA SER A 19 -0.62 -7.52 1.31
C SER A 19 -0.49 -7.66 -0.21
N ALA A 20 0.52 -7.05 -0.82
CA ALA A 20 0.74 -7.12 -2.27
C ALA A 20 1.00 -8.55 -2.77
N GLU A 21 1.78 -9.35 -2.03
CA GLU A 21 1.99 -10.76 -2.37
C GLU A 21 0.69 -11.55 -2.33
N TYR A 22 -0.09 -11.44 -1.24
CA TYR A 22 -1.39 -12.11 -1.14
C TYR A 22 -2.37 -11.68 -2.23
N GLN A 23 -2.42 -10.39 -2.57
CA GLN A 23 -3.26 -9.91 -3.68
C GLN A 23 -2.83 -10.51 -5.02
N SER A 24 -1.52 -10.59 -5.27
CA SER A 24 -0.98 -11.20 -6.49
C SER A 24 -1.29 -12.70 -6.57
N THR A 25 -1.15 -13.43 -5.46
CA THR A 25 -1.50 -14.86 -5.39
C THR A 25 -2.99 -15.10 -5.63
N VAL A 26 -3.87 -14.29 -5.03
CA VAL A 26 -5.31 -14.37 -5.26
C VAL A 26 -5.64 -14.13 -6.74
N GLN A 27 -5.06 -13.08 -7.33
CA GLN A 27 -5.26 -12.75 -8.73
C GLN A 27 -4.80 -13.87 -9.67
N GLN A 28 -3.65 -14.49 -9.39
CA GLN A 28 -3.12 -15.60 -10.19
C GLN A 28 -3.98 -16.87 -10.07
N ARG A 29 -4.49 -17.17 -8.88
CA ARG A 29 -5.22 -18.42 -8.62
C ARG A 29 -6.69 -18.36 -9.03
N TRP A 30 -7.34 -17.21 -8.86
CA TRP A 30 -8.80 -17.05 -9.03
C TRP A 30 -9.21 -15.90 -9.94
N GLY A 31 -8.29 -15.08 -10.44
CA GLY A 31 -8.60 -13.94 -11.29
C GLY A 31 -9.23 -12.76 -10.54
N SER A 32 -9.70 -11.75 -11.30
CA SER A 32 -10.17 -10.46 -10.77
C SER A 32 -11.70 -10.27 -10.76
N SER A 33 -12.43 -11.02 -11.60
CA SER A 33 -13.73 -10.52 -12.09
C SER A 33 -14.93 -11.41 -11.77
N ASP A 34 -14.70 -12.66 -11.40
CA ASP A 34 -15.76 -13.65 -11.19
C ASP A 34 -15.88 -13.98 -9.71
N TRP A 35 -16.63 -13.18 -8.96
CA TRP A 35 -16.93 -13.48 -7.55
C TRP A 35 -18.26 -12.86 -7.09
N ARG A 36 -18.82 -13.41 -6.01
CA ARG A 36 -19.94 -12.81 -5.26
C ARG A 36 -19.62 -12.75 -3.78
N VAL A 37 -20.32 -11.84 -3.09
CA VAL A 37 -20.48 -11.92 -1.65
C VAL A 37 -21.96 -11.95 -1.29
N ASP A 38 -22.30 -12.87 -0.38
CA ASP A 38 -23.55 -12.89 0.35
C ASP A 38 -23.32 -12.26 1.72
N THR A 39 -24.09 -11.22 2.04
CA THR A 39 -23.98 -10.51 3.32
C THR A 39 -24.96 -11.02 4.37
N THR A 40 -25.96 -11.81 3.97
CA THR A 40 -26.95 -12.42 4.87
C THR A 40 -26.39 -13.69 5.49
N VAL A 41 -25.73 -14.51 4.68
CA VAL A 41 -24.85 -15.60 5.09
C VAL A 41 -23.45 -15.14 4.73
N PRO A 42 -22.63 -14.64 5.68
CA PRO A 42 -21.32 -14.04 5.40
C PRO A 42 -20.38 -15.01 4.68
N GLU A 43 -20.47 -15.02 3.35
CA GLU A 43 -19.80 -15.92 2.45
C GLU A 43 -19.37 -15.13 1.21
N PHE A 44 -18.08 -15.19 0.92
CA PHE A 44 -17.50 -14.71 -0.31
C PHE A 44 -17.11 -15.91 -1.16
N VAL A 45 -17.42 -15.90 -2.46
CA VAL A 45 -17.12 -17.01 -3.37
C VAL A 45 -16.45 -16.48 -4.63
N PHE A 46 -15.24 -16.95 -4.93
CA PHE A 46 -14.66 -16.86 -6.27
C PHE A 46 -15.27 -17.93 -7.16
N PHE A 47 -15.72 -17.50 -8.34
CA PHE A 47 -16.19 -18.34 -9.43
C PHE A 47 -15.07 -18.45 -10.47
N GLY A 48 -14.99 -19.61 -11.11
CA GLY A 48 -13.92 -19.93 -12.05
C GLY A 48 -13.64 -21.42 -12.05
N SER A 49 -12.52 -21.81 -12.64
CA SER A 49 -12.06 -23.22 -12.69
C SER A 49 -11.82 -23.81 -11.29
N ASN A 50 -11.45 -22.99 -10.31
CA ASN A 50 -11.23 -23.39 -8.93
C ASN A 50 -12.16 -22.61 -7.99
N LYS A 51 -13.42 -23.04 -7.84
CA LYS A 51 -14.36 -22.42 -6.90
C LYS A 51 -13.77 -22.42 -5.48
N GLN A 52 -13.66 -21.25 -4.87
CA GLN A 52 -13.16 -21.10 -3.50
C GLN A 52 -14.08 -20.19 -2.70
N SER A 53 -14.38 -20.60 -1.47
CA SER A 53 -15.20 -19.81 -0.56
C SER A 53 -14.37 -19.29 0.62
N PHE A 54 -14.71 -18.09 1.07
CA PHE A 54 -14.06 -17.39 2.16
C PHE A 54 -15.10 -16.75 3.07
N ARG A 55 -14.74 -16.53 4.33
CA ARG A 55 -15.54 -15.70 5.21
C ARG A 55 -15.13 -14.22 5.05
N PRO A 56 -16.07 -13.32 4.69
CA PRO A 56 -15.80 -11.90 4.58
C PRO A 56 -15.95 -11.17 5.91
N HIS A 57 -15.11 -10.16 6.11
CA HIS A 57 -15.11 -9.27 7.26
C HIS A 57 -15.13 -7.82 6.78
N LEU A 58 -16.23 -7.10 7.03
CA LEU A 58 -16.35 -5.70 6.63
C LEU A 58 -15.47 -4.82 7.51
N ILE A 59 -14.54 -4.11 6.87
CA ILE A 59 -13.65 -3.15 7.54
C ILE A 59 -14.26 -1.76 7.49
N GLY A 60 -14.83 -1.38 6.35
CA GLY A 60 -15.51 -0.10 6.20
C GLY A 60 -16.01 0.15 4.79
N SER A 61 -16.43 1.38 4.54
CA SER A 61 -17.09 1.78 3.31
C SER A 61 -16.72 3.20 2.91
N VAL A 62 -16.69 3.45 1.61
CA VAL A 62 -16.61 4.79 1.02
C VAL A 62 -17.87 4.98 0.17
N ALA A 63 -18.71 5.96 0.51
CA ALA A 63 -19.88 6.25 -0.31
C ALA A 63 -19.46 6.93 -1.63
N ALA A 64 -20.34 6.90 -2.63
CA ALA A 64 -20.11 7.60 -3.89
C ALA A 64 -19.83 9.10 -3.68
N ALA A 65 -19.19 9.72 -4.67
CA ALA A 65 -18.82 11.14 -4.66
C ALA A 65 -17.77 11.55 -3.60
N GLY A 66 -16.85 10.65 -3.25
CA GLY A 66 -15.67 10.99 -2.44
C GLY A 66 -15.98 11.32 -0.99
N GLN A 67 -17.12 10.85 -0.47
CA GLN A 67 -17.47 10.96 0.94
C GLN A 67 -16.39 10.29 1.82
N PRO A 68 -16.17 10.78 3.06
CA PRO A 68 -15.13 10.25 3.92
C PRO A 68 -15.36 8.77 4.24
N TRP A 69 -14.25 8.08 4.52
CA TRP A 69 -14.24 6.70 4.99
C TRP A 69 -15.15 6.53 6.21
N ARG A 70 -15.94 5.46 6.22
CA ARG A 70 -16.76 5.06 7.38
C ARG A 70 -16.42 3.64 7.79
N TRP A 71 -16.09 3.47 9.07
CA TRP A 71 -15.77 2.16 9.63
C TRP A 71 -16.98 1.22 9.71
N GLY A 72 -16.73 -0.08 9.48
CA GLY A 72 -17.74 -1.13 9.57
C GLY A 72 -18.32 -1.30 10.97
N TRP A 73 -17.52 -1.05 12.02
CA TRP A 73 -17.99 -1.10 13.41
C TRP A 73 -19.04 -0.03 13.74
N ASP A 74 -19.22 0.99 12.89
CA ASP A 74 -20.27 2.01 12.98
C ASP A 74 -21.57 1.61 12.27
N ARG A 75 -21.60 0.45 11.59
CA ARG A 75 -22.70 -0.03 10.73
C ARG A 75 -23.42 -1.27 11.30
N THR A 76 -23.61 -1.33 12.62
CA THR A 76 -24.13 -2.52 13.33
C THR A 76 -25.52 -2.99 12.91
N PHE A 77 -26.35 -2.10 12.34
CA PHE A 77 -27.70 -2.45 11.88
C PHE A 77 -27.77 -2.97 10.44
N LEU A 78 -26.66 -2.85 9.67
CA LEU A 78 -26.65 -3.18 8.24
C LEU A 78 -26.01 -4.53 7.95
N PHE A 79 -25.19 -5.07 8.85
CA PHE A 79 -24.40 -6.28 8.61
C PHE A 79 -24.39 -7.20 9.83
N PRO A 80 -24.29 -8.52 9.64
CA PRO A 80 -24.18 -9.47 10.73
C PRO A 80 -22.97 -9.20 11.64
N ALA A 81 -23.10 -9.48 12.94
CA ALA A 81 -22.03 -9.27 13.91
C ALA A 81 -20.73 -10.01 13.56
N SER A 82 -20.85 -11.18 12.93
CA SER A 82 -19.75 -12.01 12.45
C SER A 82 -18.90 -11.32 11.36
N MET A 83 -19.52 -10.50 10.52
CA MET A 83 -18.84 -9.72 9.48
C MET A 83 -18.17 -8.46 10.08
N LEU A 84 -18.73 -7.90 11.15
CA LEU A 84 -18.20 -6.70 11.82
C LEU A 84 -17.13 -6.99 12.88
N ALA A 85 -16.88 -8.26 13.21
CA ALA A 85 -15.99 -8.67 14.28
C ALA A 85 -14.55 -8.11 14.11
N THR A 86 -13.99 -8.21 12.91
CA THR A 86 -12.63 -7.71 12.61
C THR A 86 -12.53 -6.20 12.77
N ALA A 87 -13.48 -5.42 12.23
CA ALA A 87 -13.50 -3.97 12.42
C ALA A 87 -13.61 -3.58 13.90
N LYS A 88 -14.42 -4.29 14.69
CA LYS A 88 -14.51 -4.08 16.14
C LYS A 88 -13.19 -4.40 16.84
N GLY A 89 -12.52 -5.48 16.45
CA GLY A 89 -11.18 -5.82 16.95
C GLY A 89 -10.14 -4.74 16.64
N VAL A 90 -10.11 -4.26 15.40
CA VAL A 90 -9.26 -3.13 14.96
C VAL A 90 -9.51 -1.90 15.81
N ARG A 91 -10.78 -1.55 16.08
CA ARG A 91 -11.14 -0.44 16.97
C ARG A 91 -10.60 -0.64 18.38
N THR A 92 -10.75 -1.83 18.94
CA THR A 92 -10.25 -2.14 20.29
C THR A 92 -8.74 -1.99 20.37
N GLN A 93 -7.99 -2.55 19.41
CA GLN A 93 -6.54 -2.40 19.32
C GLN A 93 -6.13 -0.94 19.09
N GLY A 94 -6.85 -0.21 18.23
CA GLY A 94 -6.65 1.21 18.01
C GLY A 94 -6.82 2.07 19.28
N LYS A 95 -7.73 1.68 20.19
CA LYS A 95 -7.84 2.32 21.51
C LYS A 95 -6.67 1.99 22.42
N ILE A 96 -6.23 0.73 22.44
CA ILE A 96 -5.09 0.27 23.24
C ILE A 96 -3.80 0.98 22.82
N PHE A 97 -3.57 1.13 21.51
CA PHE A 97 -2.39 1.81 20.97
C PHE A 97 -2.54 3.34 20.90
N GLY A 98 -3.72 3.90 21.20
CA GLY A 98 -3.94 5.35 21.11
C GLY A 98 -4.00 5.90 19.68
N ILE A 99 -4.26 5.06 18.66
CA ILE A 99 -4.32 5.45 17.25
C ILE A 99 -5.73 5.95 16.91
N SER A 100 -5.92 7.26 16.95
CA SER A 100 -7.22 7.93 16.72
C SER A 100 -7.87 7.53 15.38
N ALA A 101 -7.08 7.40 14.31
CA ALA A 101 -7.55 7.02 12.98
C ALA A 101 -8.31 5.67 12.94
N LEU A 102 -8.02 4.76 13.87
CA LEU A 102 -8.65 3.43 13.94
C LEU A 102 -9.88 3.37 14.86
N ASN A 103 -10.08 4.39 15.71
CA ASN A 103 -11.13 4.35 16.73
C ASN A 103 -12.10 5.54 16.71
N SER A 104 -11.77 6.60 15.97
CA SER A 104 -12.63 7.74 15.71
C SER A 104 -13.59 7.50 14.54
N ARG A 105 -14.73 8.20 14.56
CA ARG A 105 -15.66 8.27 13.42
C ARG A 105 -15.18 9.25 12.36
N ASP A 106 -14.37 10.23 12.75
CA ASP A 106 -13.90 11.28 11.86
C ASP A 106 -12.55 10.86 11.27
N ALA A 107 -12.55 10.58 9.96
CA ALA A 107 -11.33 10.33 9.21
C ALA A 107 -10.70 11.67 8.80
N ALA A 108 -9.37 11.77 8.85
CA ALA A 108 -8.63 12.94 8.42
C ALA A 108 -8.79 13.20 6.90
N ALA A 109 -8.48 14.44 6.49
CA ALA A 109 -8.72 15.01 5.15
C ALA A 109 -7.83 14.46 4.00
N SER A 110 -7.52 13.16 4.00
CA SER A 110 -6.94 12.48 2.84
C SER A 110 -8.03 12.14 1.81
N THR A 111 -7.65 11.86 0.56
CA THR A 111 -8.63 11.36 -0.42
C THR A 111 -9.29 10.09 0.11
N ALA A 112 -10.61 9.96 -0.07
CA ALA A 112 -11.38 8.88 0.55
C ALA A 112 -10.87 7.48 0.15
N SER A 113 -10.31 7.33 -1.06
CA SER A 113 -9.77 6.05 -1.55
C SER A 113 -8.42 5.69 -0.92
N ASP A 114 -7.47 6.63 -0.85
CA ASP A 114 -6.16 6.37 -0.22
C ASP A 114 -6.34 6.07 1.28
N GLN A 115 -7.20 6.84 1.96
CA GLN A 115 -7.51 6.61 3.36
C GLN A 115 -8.16 5.23 3.60
N ALA A 116 -9.04 4.80 2.70
CA ALA A 116 -9.67 3.48 2.78
C ALA A 116 -8.65 2.35 2.66
N LEU A 117 -7.71 2.48 1.72
CA LEU A 117 -6.63 1.51 1.54
C LEU A 117 -5.70 1.47 2.75
N ARG A 118 -5.25 2.63 3.26
CA ARG A 118 -4.39 2.72 4.44
C ARG A 118 -5.06 2.13 5.69
N ASN A 119 -6.34 2.43 5.92
CA ASN A 119 -7.11 1.82 7.01
C ASN A 119 -7.25 0.30 6.84
N THR A 120 -7.42 -0.16 5.60
CA THR A 120 -7.48 -1.59 5.28
C THR A 120 -6.14 -2.26 5.55
N LEU A 121 -5.01 -1.68 5.12
CA LEU A 121 -3.66 -2.20 5.38
C LEU A 121 -3.36 -2.28 6.88
N ALA A 122 -3.70 -1.23 7.65
CA ALA A 122 -3.59 -1.26 9.10
C ALA A 122 -4.45 -2.38 9.73
N ALA A 123 -5.67 -2.58 9.22
CA ALA A 123 -6.52 -3.70 9.64
C ALA A 123 -5.89 -5.07 9.31
N LYS A 124 -5.18 -5.23 8.18
CA LYS A 124 -4.44 -6.46 7.85
C LYS A 124 -3.37 -6.76 8.88
N THR A 125 -2.56 -5.76 9.25
CA THR A 125 -1.53 -5.93 10.30
C THR A 125 -2.12 -6.36 11.64
N LEU A 126 -3.25 -5.79 12.04
CA LEU A 126 -3.87 -6.07 13.34
C LEU A 126 -4.67 -7.38 13.37
N SER A 127 -5.24 -7.81 12.25
CA SER A 127 -6.09 -9.00 12.16
C SER A 127 -5.37 -10.25 11.66
N GLY A 128 -4.23 -10.08 10.98
CA GLY A 128 -3.54 -11.17 10.29
C GLY A 128 -4.21 -11.62 8.98
N GLN A 129 -5.29 -10.97 8.55
CA GLN A 129 -5.98 -11.27 7.30
C GLN A 129 -5.41 -10.40 6.18
N TYR A 130 -4.77 -10.98 5.17
CA TYR A 130 -4.04 -10.21 4.15
C TYR A 130 -4.74 -10.11 2.80
N ILE A 131 -5.88 -10.79 2.63
CA ILE A 131 -6.68 -10.70 1.41
C ILE A 131 -7.75 -9.63 1.64
N HIS A 132 -7.78 -8.59 0.81
CA HIS A 132 -8.90 -7.65 0.77
C HIS A 132 -9.64 -7.77 -0.57
N VAL A 133 -10.91 -7.39 -0.54
CA VAL A 133 -11.74 -7.20 -1.74
C VAL A 133 -12.56 -5.92 -1.58
N VAL A 134 -12.84 -5.27 -2.70
CA VAL A 134 -13.71 -4.08 -2.74
C VAL A 134 -14.95 -4.42 -3.55
N ALA A 135 -16.10 -4.43 -2.89
CA ALA A 135 -17.40 -4.67 -3.52
C ALA A 135 -18.16 -3.37 -3.72
N THR A 136 -18.88 -3.24 -4.83
CA THR A 136 -19.79 -2.12 -5.03
C THR A 136 -21.18 -2.51 -4.56
N ALA A 137 -21.67 -1.79 -3.56
CA ALA A 137 -23.05 -1.83 -3.11
C ALA A 137 -23.91 -0.79 -3.85
N ALA A 138 -25.21 -0.79 -3.53
CA ALA A 138 -26.17 0.18 -4.06
C ALA A 138 -25.66 1.62 -3.91
N HIS A 139 -26.03 2.48 -4.87
CA HIS A 139 -25.66 3.89 -4.92
C HIS A 139 -24.14 4.15 -5.01
N GLY A 140 -23.37 3.20 -5.57
CA GLY A 140 -21.94 3.37 -5.81
C GLY A 140 -21.09 3.37 -4.53
N THR A 141 -21.59 2.77 -3.45
CA THR A 141 -20.83 2.64 -2.20
C THR A 141 -19.82 1.51 -2.32
N SER A 142 -18.54 1.80 -2.17
CA SER A 142 -17.48 0.80 -2.12
C SER A 142 -17.36 0.22 -0.70
N LEU A 143 -17.57 -1.08 -0.55
CA LEU A 143 -17.40 -1.83 0.68
C LEU A 143 -16.04 -2.52 0.66
N TRP A 144 -15.22 -2.21 1.66
CA TRP A 144 -13.88 -2.77 1.84
C TRP A 144 -13.94 -3.90 2.85
N MET A 145 -13.60 -5.10 2.40
CA MET A 145 -13.67 -6.32 3.21
C MET A 145 -12.32 -7.02 3.24
N LEU A 146 -12.00 -7.65 4.38
CA LEU A 146 -10.95 -8.67 4.47
C LEU A 146 -11.58 -10.05 4.32
N LEU A 147 -10.84 -10.97 3.71
CA LEU A 147 -11.22 -12.37 3.61
C LEU A 147 -10.34 -13.18 4.57
N ASP A 148 -10.94 -14.16 5.23
CA ASP A 148 -10.21 -15.12 6.05
C ASP A 148 -9.15 -15.85 5.21
N SER A 149 -7.87 -15.59 5.50
CA SER A 149 -6.74 -16.13 4.74
C SER A 149 -6.17 -17.44 5.32
N SER A 150 -6.81 -18.03 6.34
CA SER A 150 -6.30 -19.23 7.02
C SER A 150 -6.09 -20.46 6.11
N GLY A 151 -6.80 -20.53 4.97
CA GLY A 151 -6.63 -21.58 3.97
C GLY A 151 -5.78 -21.19 2.75
N VAL A 152 -5.17 -20.00 2.74
CA VAL A 152 -4.37 -19.52 1.59
C VAL A 152 -2.90 -19.56 1.95
N GLU A 153 -2.23 -20.60 1.46
CA GLU A 153 -0.79 -20.73 1.57
C GLU A 153 -0.09 -19.98 0.43
N LEU A 154 0.91 -19.17 0.78
CA LEU A 154 1.84 -18.59 -0.17
C LEU A 154 2.89 -19.65 -0.51
N ALA A 155 3.26 -19.73 -1.79
CA ALA A 155 4.37 -20.57 -2.22
C ALA A 155 5.68 -20.15 -1.55
N GLU A 156 6.69 -21.02 -1.61
CA GLU A 156 8.03 -20.67 -1.14
C GLU A 156 8.52 -19.37 -1.83
N PRO A 157 9.06 -18.39 -1.09
CA PRO A 157 9.42 -17.10 -1.65
C PRO A 157 10.60 -17.23 -2.62
N THR A 158 10.38 -16.82 -3.87
CA THR A 158 11.40 -16.72 -4.92
C THR A 158 11.85 -15.27 -5.09
N THR A 159 12.96 -15.03 -5.78
CA THR A 159 13.42 -13.68 -6.14
C THR A 159 12.34 -12.91 -6.89
N ASP A 160 11.60 -13.58 -7.78
CA ASP A 160 10.55 -12.98 -8.59
C ASP A 160 9.32 -12.65 -7.75
N SER A 161 8.90 -13.55 -6.85
CA SER A 161 7.74 -13.31 -5.99
C SER A 161 7.98 -12.15 -5.03
N ILE A 162 9.19 -12.08 -4.44
CA ILE A 162 9.60 -10.96 -3.58
C ILE A 162 9.65 -9.66 -4.39
N THR A 163 10.34 -9.65 -5.54
CA THR A 163 10.48 -8.44 -6.37
C THR A 163 9.12 -7.91 -6.83
N LEU A 164 8.21 -8.79 -7.24
CA LEU A 164 6.83 -8.43 -7.58
C LEU A 164 6.06 -7.88 -6.38
N ALA A 165 6.17 -8.51 -5.21
CA ALA A 165 5.52 -8.04 -3.99
C ALA A 165 6.00 -6.63 -3.58
N LEU A 166 7.32 -6.39 -3.64
CA LEU A 166 7.90 -5.07 -3.37
C LEU A 166 7.44 -4.03 -4.39
N GLY A 167 7.52 -4.35 -5.68
CA GLY A 167 7.10 -3.45 -6.76
C GLY A 167 5.62 -3.08 -6.68
N HIS A 168 4.75 -4.06 -6.48
CA HIS A 168 3.31 -3.84 -6.30
C HIS A 168 3.03 -3.03 -5.03
N GLY A 169 3.72 -3.32 -3.91
CA GLY A 169 3.57 -2.56 -2.67
C GLY A 169 3.91 -1.07 -2.86
N ILE A 170 5.06 -0.78 -3.46
CA ILE A 170 5.52 0.60 -3.76
C ILE A 170 4.51 1.34 -4.65
N ALA A 171 3.95 0.66 -5.65
CA ALA A 171 2.97 1.25 -6.56
C ALA A 171 1.58 1.47 -5.94
N THR A 172 1.29 0.81 -4.81
CA THR A 172 -0.06 0.77 -4.21
C THR A 172 -0.34 1.97 -3.29
N THR A 173 0.61 2.33 -2.42
CA THR A 173 0.51 3.49 -1.53
C THR A 173 1.91 3.88 -1.06
N THR A 174 2.04 5.02 -0.40
CA THR A 174 3.33 5.51 0.12
C THR A 174 3.86 4.60 1.22
N VAL A 175 5.10 4.13 1.04
CA VAL A 175 5.90 3.48 2.09
C VAL A 175 6.55 4.59 2.92
N THR A 176 6.21 4.71 4.20
CA THR A 176 6.73 5.79 5.06
C THR A 176 8.08 5.41 5.64
N ASP A 177 8.23 4.16 6.10
CA ASP A 177 9.48 3.59 6.60
C ASP A 177 9.78 2.28 5.86
N ALA A 178 10.68 2.35 4.87
CA ALA A 178 11.06 1.20 4.07
C ALA A 178 11.79 0.11 4.88
N THR A 179 12.61 0.53 5.85
CA THR A 179 13.34 -0.42 6.72
C THR A 179 12.35 -1.25 7.51
N ARG A 180 11.35 -0.60 8.10
CA ARG A 180 10.28 -1.25 8.86
C ARG A 180 9.44 -2.16 7.98
N ALA A 181 9.01 -1.68 6.81
CA ALA A 181 8.23 -2.48 5.85
C ALA A 181 8.97 -3.75 5.39
N LEU A 182 10.26 -3.64 5.06
CA LEU A 182 11.09 -4.77 4.62
C LEU A 182 11.29 -5.79 5.74
N ASN A 183 11.60 -5.33 6.97
CA ASN A 183 11.76 -6.22 8.12
C ASN A 183 10.44 -6.92 8.50
N ALA A 184 9.31 -6.21 8.44
CA ALA A 184 7.99 -6.78 8.69
C ALA A 184 7.61 -7.84 7.65
N TYR A 185 7.87 -7.56 6.37
CA TYR A 185 7.69 -8.53 5.29
C TYR A 185 8.55 -9.78 5.49
N ALA A 186 9.85 -9.61 5.69
CA ALA A 186 10.79 -10.71 5.89
C ALA A 186 10.40 -11.60 7.08
N LYS A 187 10.10 -10.98 8.23
CA LYS A 187 9.64 -11.67 9.43
C LYS A 187 8.36 -12.49 9.19
N ARG A 188 7.37 -11.91 8.51
CA ARG A 188 6.07 -12.58 8.28
C ARG A 188 6.16 -13.67 7.21
N ARG A 189 7.05 -13.51 6.23
CA ARG A 189 7.29 -14.52 5.19
C ARG A 189 8.24 -15.63 5.62
N GLY A 190 8.95 -15.47 6.74
CA GLY A 190 10.02 -16.38 7.13
C GLY A 190 11.26 -16.27 6.26
N VAL A 191 11.45 -15.12 5.60
CA VAL A 191 12.62 -14.82 4.76
C VAL A 191 13.71 -14.21 5.63
N ALA A 192 14.95 -14.69 5.47
CA ALA A 192 16.08 -14.07 6.13
C ALA A 192 16.38 -12.71 5.48
N ILE A 193 16.48 -11.66 6.29
CA ILE A 193 16.92 -10.33 5.88
C ILE A 193 18.22 -9.95 6.59
N THR A 194 19.18 -9.45 5.84
CA THR A 194 20.43 -8.90 6.37
C THR A 194 20.66 -7.49 5.86
N TRP A 195 21.28 -6.66 6.68
CA TRP A 195 21.61 -5.27 6.37
C TRP A 195 23.13 -5.11 6.34
N PRO A 196 23.82 -5.47 5.24
CA PRO A 196 25.27 -5.28 5.12
C PRO A 196 25.67 -3.82 5.30
N GLN A 197 24.79 -2.88 4.94
CA GLN A 197 24.91 -1.45 5.14
C GLN A 197 23.54 -0.89 5.55
N PRO A 198 23.48 0.26 6.24
CA PRO A 198 22.20 0.84 6.66
C PRO A 198 21.21 1.11 5.53
N SER A 199 21.69 1.38 4.32
CA SER A 199 20.89 1.66 3.12
C SER A 199 20.74 0.47 2.18
N ILE A 200 21.27 -0.71 2.52
CA ILE A 200 21.21 -1.90 1.66
C ILE A 200 20.61 -3.07 2.44
N ALA A 201 19.47 -3.57 1.99
CA ALA A 201 18.86 -4.80 2.51
C ALA A 201 19.05 -5.95 1.54
N GLU A 202 19.35 -7.14 2.07
CA GLU A 202 19.44 -8.38 1.33
C GLU A 202 18.41 -9.37 1.87
N LEU A 203 17.44 -9.76 1.05
CA LEU A 203 16.41 -10.75 1.37
C LEU A 203 16.74 -12.08 0.68
N ARG A 204 16.86 -13.17 1.44
CA ARG A 204 17.18 -14.49 0.89
C ARG A 204 15.93 -15.25 0.46
N ALA A 205 15.81 -15.45 -0.84
CA ALA A 205 14.81 -16.29 -1.47
C ALA A 205 15.32 -17.74 -1.61
N SER A 206 14.45 -18.65 -2.03
CA SER A 206 14.80 -20.06 -2.29
C SER A 206 15.76 -20.23 -3.47
N ASN A 207 15.71 -19.32 -4.45
CA ASN A 207 16.48 -19.39 -5.70
C ASN A 207 17.48 -18.24 -5.89
N GLY A 208 17.74 -17.42 -4.86
CA GLY A 208 18.64 -16.27 -4.97
C GLY A 208 18.50 -15.25 -3.85
N THR A 209 19.04 -14.06 -4.06
CA THR A 209 18.95 -12.95 -3.10
C THR A 209 18.34 -11.73 -3.79
N VAL A 210 17.38 -11.06 -3.13
CA VAL A 210 16.87 -9.76 -3.56
C VAL A 210 17.60 -8.67 -2.77
N VAL A 211 18.27 -7.78 -3.48
CA VAL A 211 18.99 -6.64 -2.91
C VAL A 211 18.14 -5.39 -3.12
N VAL A 212 17.84 -4.70 -2.03
CA VAL A 212 17.07 -3.46 -2.02
C VAL A 212 17.98 -2.34 -1.57
N ALA A 213 18.12 -1.30 -2.39
CA ALA A 213 18.86 -0.10 -2.04
C ALA A 213 17.90 1.03 -1.65
N LEU A 214 18.22 1.70 -0.54
CA LEU A 214 17.53 2.87 -0.04
C LEU A 214 18.30 4.14 -0.43
N ASP A 215 17.57 5.25 -0.63
CA ASP A 215 18.16 6.57 -0.75
C ASP A 215 18.53 7.16 0.62
N ASP A 216 19.13 8.35 0.63
CA ASP A 216 19.54 9.05 1.85
C ASP A 216 18.35 9.45 2.75
N HIS A 217 17.14 9.44 2.21
CA HIS A 217 15.89 9.69 2.93
C HIS A 217 15.22 8.39 3.43
N GLY A 218 15.81 7.23 3.16
CA GLY A 218 15.30 5.92 3.55
C GLY A 218 14.18 5.38 2.66
N HIS A 219 13.95 5.96 1.48
CA HIS A 219 12.99 5.41 0.50
C HIS A 219 13.65 4.37 -0.39
N ILE A 220 12.85 3.43 -0.91
CA ILE A 220 13.35 2.41 -1.84
C ILE A 220 13.72 3.07 -3.17
N ARG A 221 15.02 3.00 -3.52
CA ARG A 221 15.57 3.51 -4.77
C ARG A 221 15.63 2.43 -5.85
N SER A 222 16.04 1.22 -5.50
CA SER A 222 16.13 0.10 -6.44
C SER A 222 15.90 -1.24 -5.76
N VAL A 223 15.42 -2.20 -6.57
CA VAL A 223 15.27 -3.61 -6.21
C VAL A 223 15.94 -4.41 -7.33
N VAL A 224 16.96 -5.19 -7.00
CA VAL A 224 17.69 -6.02 -7.96
C VAL A 224 17.85 -7.44 -7.44
N THR A 225 17.97 -8.41 -8.33
CA THR A 225 18.18 -9.81 -7.97
C THR A 225 19.64 -10.19 -8.19
N ALA A 226 20.24 -10.83 -7.19
CA ALA A 226 21.54 -11.47 -7.28
C ALA A 226 21.38 -13.00 -7.25
N ALA A 227 22.24 -13.69 -8.00
CA ALA A 227 22.31 -15.15 -7.96
C ALA A 227 22.64 -15.65 -6.53
N PRO A 228 22.28 -16.90 -6.17
CA PRO A 228 22.61 -17.46 -4.87
C PRO A 228 24.10 -17.32 -4.60
N ILE A 229 24.47 -16.61 -3.54
CA ILE A 229 25.83 -16.71 -3.01
C ILE A 229 25.88 -18.07 -2.32
N GLU A 230 26.38 -19.09 -3.01
CA GLU A 230 26.85 -20.33 -2.40
C GLU A 230 27.93 -19.92 -1.38
N ARG A 231 27.53 -19.75 -0.13
CA ARG A 231 28.48 -19.52 0.95
C ARG A 231 29.13 -20.88 1.15
N VAL A 232 30.28 -21.09 0.52
CA VAL A 232 31.17 -22.21 0.82
C VAL A 232 31.40 -22.16 2.31
N GLU A 233 30.70 -23.03 3.05
CA GLU A 233 31.06 -23.33 4.42
C GLU A 233 32.46 -23.92 4.32
N ALA A 234 33.47 -23.08 4.58
CA ALA A 234 34.80 -23.55 4.86
C ALA A 234 34.69 -24.40 6.12
N GLN A 235 34.42 -25.69 5.91
CA GLN A 235 34.64 -26.74 6.89
C GLN A 235 36.11 -26.63 7.29
N HIS A 236 36.36 -25.90 8.36
CA HIS A 236 37.60 -25.95 9.10
C HIS A 236 37.66 -27.32 9.78
N GLN A 237 37.96 -28.35 8.98
CA GLN A 237 38.43 -29.62 9.49
C GLN A 237 39.95 -29.51 9.65
N GLY A 238 40.38 -29.37 10.91
CA GLY A 238 41.64 -29.91 11.41
C GLY A 238 42.94 -29.28 10.88
N THR A 239 43.36 -28.16 11.47
CA THR A 239 44.77 -27.79 11.48
C THR A 239 45.55 -28.77 12.35
N THR A 240 46.34 -29.66 11.76
CA THR A 240 47.48 -30.30 12.43
C THR A 240 48.75 -29.50 12.12
N PRO A 241 49.50 -29.01 13.13
CA PRO A 241 50.79 -28.37 12.89
C PRO A 241 51.92 -29.43 12.82
N PRO A 242 52.90 -29.29 11.92
CA PRO A 242 54.22 -29.86 12.16
C PRO A 242 55.17 -28.79 12.67
N THR A 243 55.64 -29.06 13.88
CA THR A 243 56.80 -28.49 14.57
C THR A 243 58.10 -28.65 13.75
N GLY A 244 58.89 -27.59 13.61
CA GLY A 244 60.32 -27.69 13.27
C GLY A 244 60.93 -26.40 12.67
N PRO A 245 62.19 -26.02 12.97
CA PRO A 245 62.49 -24.63 13.35
C PRO A 245 63.32 -23.80 12.35
N ALA A 246 63.21 -22.49 12.53
CA ALA A 246 64.21 -21.41 12.38
C ALA A 246 65.01 -21.30 11.06
N ARG A 247 64.78 -20.19 10.34
CA ARG A 247 65.87 -19.31 9.90
C ARG A 247 65.39 -17.87 9.74
N ALA A 248 66.15 -16.97 10.35
CA ALA A 248 65.99 -15.53 10.39
C ALA A 248 66.38 -14.84 9.07
N GLU A 249 66.20 -13.51 9.07
CA GLU A 249 66.64 -12.48 8.11
C GLU A 249 65.59 -12.20 7.01
N ASN A 250 65.17 -10.95 6.72
CA ASN A 250 65.87 -9.68 6.80
C ASN A 250 64.87 -8.49 6.86
N LEU A 251 65.34 -7.40 7.46
CA LEU A 251 64.71 -6.09 7.60
C LEU A 251 64.47 -5.40 6.25
N GLY A 252 63.44 -4.57 6.15
CA GLY A 252 63.22 -3.70 4.99
C GLY A 252 61.98 -2.83 5.04
N GLN A 253 61.98 -1.84 5.93
CA GLN A 253 61.25 -0.56 5.76
C GLN A 253 62.24 0.55 6.18
N PRO A 254 62.07 1.82 5.77
CA PRO A 254 60.96 2.45 5.04
C PRO A 254 61.41 3.34 3.86
N SER A 255 60.47 3.86 3.07
CA SER A 255 60.61 5.25 2.58
C SER A 255 59.25 5.84 2.23
N SER A 256 58.99 7.02 2.80
CA SER A 256 57.93 7.94 2.40
C SER A 256 58.31 8.65 1.09
N ALA A 257 57.30 9.15 0.36
CA ALA A 257 57.11 10.58 0.09
C ALA A 257 56.21 10.85 -1.12
N ALA A 258 55.47 11.96 -1.00
CA ALA A 258 54.90 12.83 -2.05
C ALA A 258 53.74 12.25 -2.88
N ALA A 259 52.50 12.73 -2.71
CA ALA A 259 51.98 14.07 -2.99
C ALA A 259 51.73 14.33 -4.49
N ASP A 260 50.44 14.57 -4.74
CA ASP A 260 49.88 15.51 -5.70
C ASP A 260 49.79 15.16 -7.19
N ALA A 261 48.74 15.76 -7.78
CA ALA A 261 48.48 15.96 -9.19
C ALA A 261 47.95 14.76 -10.04
N ALA A 262 46.62 14.72 -10.19
CA ALA A 262 45.99 14.50 -11.50
C ALA A 262 44.52 14.99 -11.50
N ALA A 263 44.35 16.30 -11.36
CA ALA A 263 43.19 17.02 -11.85
C ALA A 263 43.61 17.77 -13.12
N SER A 264 42.98 17.47 -14.27
CA SER A 264 43.01 18.17 -15.58
C SER A 264 42.70 17.14 -16.67
N SER A 265 41.83 17.27 -17.68
CA SER A 265 41.06 18.40 -18.21
C SER A 265 40.09 17.86 -19.27
N VAL A 266 38.83 18.31 -19.28
CA VAL A 266 38.12 18.59 -20.54
C VAL A 266 37.27 19.85 -20.35
N GLN A 267 37.90 20.98 -20.64
CA GLN A 267 37.30 22.21 -21.19
C GLN A 267 36.54 21.86 -22.49
N ASN A 268 35.51 22.54 -23.00
CA ASN A 268 34.83 23.80 -22.72
C ASN A 268 33.65 23.82 -23.73
N VAL A 269 32.41 24.11 -23.32
CA VAL A 269 31.38 24.59 -24.26
C VAL A 269 30.70 25.80 -23.65
N SER A 270 30.92 26.92 -24.32
CA SER A 270 30.47 28.26 -23.99
C SER A 270 28.95 28.41 -23.91
N ARG A 271 28.51 28.99 -22.78
CA ARG A 271 27.66 30.18 -22.65
C ARG A 271 26.62 30.44 -23.76
N SER A 272 25.35 30.32 -23.38
CA SER A 272 24.28 31.21 -23.83
C SER A 272 23.35 31.44 -22.65
N GLU A 273 23.36 32.68 -22.15
CA GLU A 273 22.55 33.17 -21.04
C GLU A 273 21.57 34.22 -21.59
N ALA A 274 20.28 34.02 -21.32
CA ALA A 274 19.19 34.96 -21.54
C ALA A 274 18.01 34.60 -20.60
N PRO A 275 17.16 35.55 -20.18
CA PRO A 275 16.96 35.84 -18.77
C PRO A 275 15.63 35.34 -18.17
N ALA A 276 15.59 35.34 -16.84
CA ALA A 276 14.46 35.03 -15.98
C ALA A 276 13.21 35.90 -16.23
N PRO A 277 11.99 35.34 -16.12
CA PRO A 277 10.78 36.14 -16.02
C PRO A 277 10.51 36.56 -14.56
N GLN A 278 10.39 37.87 -14.35
CA GLN A 278 9.83 38.46 -13.13
C GLN A 278 8.29 38.37 -13.10
N PRO A 279 7.66 38.37 -11.91
CA PRO A 279 6.22 38.29 -11.76
C PRO A 279 5.53 39.63 -12.09
N SER A 280 4.52 39.58 -12.95
CA SER A 280 3.62 40.71 -13.18
C SER A 280 2.50 40.73 -12.12
N THR A 281 2.63 41.72 -11.24
CA THR A 281 1.56 42.31 -10.44
C THR A 281 0.44 42.81 -11.34
N VAL A 282 -0.80 42.35 -11.12
CA VAL A 282 -2.00 43.06 -11.59
C VAL A 282 -2.80 43.49 -10.36
N GLU A 283 -2.75 44.79 -10.15
CA GLU A 283 -3.56 45.58 -9.24
C GLU A 283 -5.01 45.61 -9.76
N SER A 284 -5.98 45.33 -8.89
CA SER A 284 -7.38 45.68 -9.13
C SER A 284 -7.99 46.19 -7.82
N PRO A 285 -8.75 47.30 -7.85
CA PRO A 285 -8.85 48.18 -6.70
C PRO A 285 -10.03 47.86 -5.78
N ALA A 286 -9.86 48.35 -4.54
CA ALA A 286 -10.82 48.37 -3.46
C ALA A 286 -12.16 49.03 -3.83
N ALA A 287 -13.26 48.45 -3.33
CA ALA A 287 -14.45 49.19 -2.93
C ALA A 287 -15.29 48.34 -1.94
N ALA A 288 -15.23 48.70 -0.67
CA ALA A 288 -16.36 48.64 0.25
C ALA A 288 -16.67 50.10 0.65
N PRO A 289 -17.94 50.47 0.90
CA PRO A 289 -18.39 50.38 2.28
C PRO A 289 -19.85 49.92 2.46
N SER A 290 -20.12 49.51 3.70
CA SER A 290 -21.42 49.18 4.29
C SER A 290 -22.45 50.31 4.19
N GLN A 291 -23.74 49.96 4.11
CA GLN A 291 -24.73 50.33 5.14
C GLN A 291 -26.10 49.64 4.98
N ALA A 292 -26.58 49.13 6.12
CA ALA A 292 -27.94 49.19 6.68
C ALA A 292 -29.20 48.85 5.83
N GLY A 293 -30.04 47.97 6.40
CA GLY A 293 -31.50 48.18 6.37
C GLY A 293 -32.39 46.98 6.09
N ALA A 294 -33.17 46.60 7.10
CA ALA A 294 -34.56 46.11 7.02
C ALA A 294 -34.86 44.68 6.52
N SER A 295 -35.28 43.82 7.46
CA SER A 295 -36.38 42.85 7.26
C SER A 295 -37.68 43.64 6.94
N PRO A 296 -38.68 43.10 6.20
CA PRO A 296 -39.59 42.12 6.81
C PRO A 296 -40.34 41.13 5.86
N THR A 297 -40.98 40.15 6.51
CA THR A 297 -42.28 39.54 6.21
C THR A 297 -42.38 38.20 5.45
N ARG A 298 -42.82 37.22 6.24
CA ARG A 298 -43.54 35.97 5.97
C ARG A 298 -44.79 36.17 5.08
N PRO A 299 -45.22 35.15 4.31
CA PRO A 299 -46.46 34.43 4.67
C PRO A 299 -46.28 32.90 4.52
N ALA A 300 -46.59 32.08 5.53
CA ALA A 300 -47.90 31.45 5.79
C ALA A 300 -48.19 30.25 4.87
N ASN A 301 -47.93 29.05 5.40
CA ASN A 301 -48.62 27.76 5.08
C ASN A 301 -50.15 27.92 5.29
N PRO A 302 -51.06 27.09 4.71
CA PRO A 302 -51.17 25.62 4.96
C PRO A 302 -51.89 24.82 3.81
N PRO A 303 -52.50 23.61 3.99
CA PRO A 303 -52.28 22.49 4.94
C PRO A 303 -52.08 21.09 4.27
N ALA A 304 -51.64 20.16 5.13
CA ALA A 304 -51.83 18.70 5.18
C ALA A 304 -52.44 17.91 4.00
N ALA A 305 -51.70 16.87 3.58
CA ALA A 305 -52.28 15.58 3.20
C ALA A 305 -51.40 14.45 3.75
N GLU A 306 -51.99 13.72 4.70
CA GLU A 306 -51.48 12.53 5.33
C GLU A 306 -51.56 11.36 4.36
N ALA A 307 -50.42 10.80 3.97
CA ALA A 307 -50.35 9.57 3.20
C ALA A 307 -49.28 8.65 3.82
N ALA A 308 -49.77 7.64 4.54
CA ALA A 308 -49.19 6.34 4.81
C ALA A 308 -47.65 6.26 4.87
N ARG A 309 -47.13 6.15 6.10
CA ARG A 309 -45.82 5.56 6.38
C ARG A 309 -45.80 4.11 5.88
N GLN A 310 -45.39 3.91 4.64
CA GLN A 310 -44.86 2.62 4.20
C GLN A 310 -43.54 2.38 4.96
N PRO A 311 -43.32 1.20 5.56
CA PRO A 311 -42.00 0.87 6.09
C PRO A 311 -41.01 0.93 4.94
N ARG A 312 -39.96 1.75 5.07
CA ARG A 312 -38.84 1.74 4.12
C ARG A 312 -38.30 0.30 4.07
N SER A 313 -38.57 -0.38 2.97
CA SER A 313 -37.95 -1.65 2.62
C SER A 313 -36.45 -1.45 2.72
N MET A 314 -35.78 -2.22 3.59
CA MET A 314 -34.32 -2.22 3.60
C MET A 314 -33.82 -2.62 2.21
N PRO A 315 -32.81 -1.94 1.64
CA PRO A 315 -32.16 -2.45 0.46
C PRO A 315 -31.50 -3.79 0.82
N THR A 316 -31.96 -4.86 0.20
CA THR A 316 -31.42 -6.22 0.37
C THR A 316 -30.02 -6.28 -0.25
N LEU A 317 -28.97 -6.15 0.57
CA LEU A 317 -27.56 -6.25 0.17
C LEU A 317 -27.10 -7.71 -0.05
N SER A 318 -28.02 -8.63 -0.38
CA SER A 318 -27.75 -10.08 -0.39
C SER A 318 -26.77 -10.53 -1.47
N HIS A 319 -26.51 -9.73 -2.49
CA HIS A 319 -25.57 -10.09 -3.57
C HIS A 319 -24.81 -8.86 -4.02
N LEU A 320 -23.51 -8.82 -3.73
CA LEU A 320 -22.61 -7.77 -4.23
C LEU A 320 -21.61 -8.36 -5.22
N ALA A 321 -21.19 -7.51 -6.15
CA ALA A 321 -20.30 -7.80 -7.27
C ALA A 321 -18.99 -6.98 -7.16
N PRO A 322 -17.95 -7.33 -7.95
CA PRO A 322 -16.74 -6.54 -8.04
C PRO A 322 -17.00 -5.07 -8.31
N ALA A 323 -16.15 -4.23 -7.70
CA ALA A 323 -16.16 -2.82 -7.99
C ALA A 323 -15.81 -2.57 -9.46
N GLN A 324 -16.69 -1.86 -10.18
CA GLN A 324 -16.39 -1.43 -11.53
C GLN A 324 -15.43 -0.22 -11.49
N PRO A 325 -14.43 -0.17 -12.38
CA PRO A 325 -13.58 1.00 -12.50
C PRO A 325 -14.44 2.23 -12.83
N VAL A 326 -14.33 3.28 -12.02
CA VAL A 326 -15.01 4.56 -12.27
C VAL A 326 -14.32 5.23 -13.45
N ILE A 327 -14.86 5.06 -14.66
CA ILE A 327 -14.51 5.89 -15.81
C ILE A 327 -15.17 7.24 -15.59
N GLN A 328 -14.39 8.28 -15.28
CA GLN A 328 -14.90 9.66 -15.29
C GLN A 328 -15.29 10.02 -16.73
N PRO A 329 -16.52 10.51 -17.00
CA PRO A 329 -16.88 10.99 -18.32
C PRO A 329 -16.25 12.37 -18.52
N GLY A 330 -15.00 12.40 -18.98
CA GLY A 330 -14.39 13.58 -19.57
C GLY A 330 -14.72 13.62 -21.06
N SER A 331 -15.64 14.52 -21.43
CA SER A 331 -15.81 15.12 -22.77
C SER A 331 -15.60 14.19 -23.98
N ALA A 332 -16.71 13.70 -24.52
CA ALA A 332 -16.77 13.18 -25.88
C ALA A 332 -16.38 14.27 -26.89
N SER A 333 -15.28 14.05 -27.62
CA SER A 333 -15.19 14.43 -29.03
C SER A 333 -14.70 13.22 -29.79
N ALA A 334 -15.56 12.73 -30.68
CA ALA A 334 -15.30 11.60 -31.56
C ALA A 334 -14.08 11.84 -32.45
N SER A 335 -13.20 10.85 -32.52
CA SER A 335 -12.42 10.54 -33.71
C SER A 335 -12.14 9.03 -33.68
N GLU A 336 -12.57 8.42 -34.77
CA GLU A 336 -12.68 7.00 -35.05
C GLU A 336 -11.31 6.37 -35.38
N GLU A 337 -11.21 5.05 -35.25
CA GLU A 337 -10.10 4.16 -35.67
C GLU A 337 -8.77 4.17 -34.87
N ALA A 338 -8.61 3.15 -34.00
CA ALA A 338 -7.49 2.20 -34.09
C ALA A 338 -7.68 1.04 -33.08
N ARG A 339 -7.78 -0.18 -33.59
CA ARG A 339 -7.77 -1.43 -32.81
C ARG A 339 -6.51 -1.51 -31.94
N GLY A 340 -6.70 -1.54 -30.63
CA GLY A 340 -5.63 -1.55 -29.63
C GLY A 340 -4.77 -2.81 -29.67
N LYS A 341 -3.47 -2.62 -29.97
CA LYS A 341 -2.42 -3.46 -29.39
C LYS A 341 -2.33 -3.13 -27.90
N GLY A 342 -2.50 -4.15 -27.07
CA GLY A 342 -2.47 -4.04 -25.62
C GLY A 342 -1.19 -3.41 -25.09
N PHE A 343 -1.35 -2.67 -24.01
CA PHE A 343 -0.37 -1.96 -23.19
C PHE A 343 0.80 -2.84 -22.65
N PHE A 344 0.75 -4.16 -22.86
CA PHE A 344 1.79 -5.12 -22.47
C PHE A 344 2.97 -5.26 -23.47
N GLY A 345 2.92 -4.63 -24.63
CA GLY A 345 3.98 -4.74 -25.66
C GLY A 345 5.13 -3.73 -25.57
N ARG A 346 5.10 -2.78 -24.62
CA ARG A 346 6.06 -1.65 -24.58
C ARG A 346 7.11 -1.71 -23.47
N LEU A 347 7.13 -2.76 -22.66
CA LEU A 347 8.10 -2.93 -21.58
C LEU A 347 9.11 -4.08 -21.80
N PHE A 348 8.96 -4.89 -22.85
CA PHE A 348 9.96 -5.86 -23.27
C PHE A 348 10.03 -5.95 -24.79
N GLY A 349 10.99 -5.24 -25.38
CA GLY A 349 11.36 -5.35 -26.79
C GLY A 349 12.79 -4.87 -26.96
N LYS A 350 13.66 -5.82 -27.32
CA LYS A 350 15.10 -5.70 -27.63
C LYS A 350 15.60 -4.33 -28.06
#